data_AF-A0A2V7ZRC5-F1
#
_entry.id   AF-A0A2V7ZRC5-F1
#
_cell.length_a   1.000
_cell.length_b   1.000
_cell.length_c   1.000
_cell.angle_alpha   90.00
_cell.angle_beta   90.00
_cell.angle_gamma   90.00
#
_symmetry.space_group_name_H-M   'P 1'
#
loop_
_entity.id
_entity.type
_entity.pdbx_description
1 polymer ?
#
loop_
_entity_poly.entity_id
_entity_poly.type
_entity_poly.pdbx_seq_one_letter_code
_entity_poly.pdbx_strand_id
1 'polypeptide(L)'
;PPIDTCALAVELGATFVGRSFSGDKKQLLALLKAALAHRGTVMLDVISPCVTFNDHEGSTKSYAYAKDHDDPLEEVTFVPFFEDITVDYEPGTAQEVTMHDGSKLVLKKLEQDYDPTDKIGALKRLHETARRGEFATGLIYIEPDRDDFLELLNVVDEPLATLPLDRVRPGREALDEIMESLR
;
A
#
# COMPACT_ATOMS: atom_id res chain seq x y z
N PRO A 1 3.54 -11.05 16.59
CA PRO A 1 3.04 -9.67 16.35
C PRO A 1 2.70 -9.53 14.87
N PRO A 2 1.71 -8.72 14.49
CA PRO A 2 1.41 -8.45 13.08
C PRO A 2 2.60 -7.78 12.39
N ILE A 3 2.75 -8.03 11.10
CA ILE A 3 3.81 -7.46 10.27
C ILE A 3 3.39 -6.04 9.87
N ASP A 4 4.28 -5.05 10.02
CA ASP A 4 4.06 -3.72 9.46
C ASP A 4 4.37 -3.75 7.96
N THR A 5 3.33 -3.63 7.14
CA THR A 5 3.40 -3.68 5.67
C THR A 5 4.18 -2.52 5.06
N CYS A 6 4.12 -1.33 5.67
CA CYS A 6 4.89 -0.17 5.24
C CYS A 6 6.38 -0.39 5.51
N ALA A 7 6.74 -0.87 6.71
CA ALA A 7 8.13 -1.17 7.05
C ALA A 7 8.69 -2.25 6.11
N LEU A 8 7.91 -3.32 5.89
CA LEU A 8 8.28 -4.38 4.97
C LEU A 8 8.47 -3.86 3.53
N ALA A 9 7.58 -2.99 3.04
CA ALA A 9 7.69 -2.44 1.69
C ALA A 9 8.95 -1.58 1.49
N VAL A 10 9.32 -0.77 2.49
CA VAL A 10 10.57 0.01 2.47
C VAL A 10 11.80 -0.93 2.40
N GLU A 11 11.79 -2.03 3.15
CA GLU A 11 12.87 -3.02 3.13
C GLU A 11 12.93 -3.81 1.81
N LEU A 12 11.77 -4.15 1.24
CA LEU A 12 11.66 -4.81 -0.06
C LEU A 12 11.99 -3.88 -1.25
N GLY A 13 12.20 -2.59 -1.00
CA GLY A 13 12.68 -1.64 -2.00
C GLY A 13 11.60 -0.93 -2.81
N ALA A 14 10.37 -0.82 -2.29
CA ALA A 14 9.36 0.08 -2.84
C ALA A 14 9.86 1.53 -2.79
N THR A 15 9.65 2.29 -3.86
CA THR A 15 10.15 3.68 -4.00
C THR A 15 9.09 4.71 -3.63
N PHE A 16 7.91 4.27 -3.23
CA PHE A 16 6.87 5.10 -2.63
C PHE A 16 6.11 4.25 -1.61
N VAL A 17 6.05 4.73 -0.36
CA VAL A 17 5.31 4.07 0.72
C VAL A 17 4.47 5.09 1.45
N GLY A 18 3.16 4.84 1.53
CA GLY A 18 2.23 5.65 2.28
C GLY A 18 1.25 4.81 3.10
N ARG A 19 0.67 5.43 4.13
CA ARG A 19 -0.41 4.84 4.94
C ARG A 19 -1.53 5.85 5.12
N SER A 20 -2.78 5.41 4.98
CA SER A 20 -3.96 6.25 5.20
C SER A 20 -5.07 5.47 5.89
N PHE A 21 -6.09 6.18 6.34
CA PHE A 21 -7.35 5.61 6.80
C PHE A 21 -8.44 5.89 5.76
N SER A 22 -9.34 4.94 5.50
CA SER A 22 -10.43 5.12 4.53
C SER A 22 -11.38 6.27 4.90
N GLY A 23 -11.46 6.60 6.19
CA GLY A 23 -12.19 7.76 6.72
C GLY A 23 -11.51 9.13 6.56
N ASP A 24 -10.19 9.18 6.32
CA ASP A 24 -9.47 10.43 5.98
C ASP A 24 -9.46 10.60 4.45
N LYS A 25 -10.64 10.92 3.90
CA LYS A 25 -10.85 11.02 2.45
C LYS A 25 -9.91 12.04 1.78
N LYS A 26 -9.55 13.12 2.50
CA LYS A 26 -8.66 14.17 1.98
C LYS A 26 -7.22 13.66 1.83
N GLN A 27 -6.66 13.06 2.87
CA GLN A 27 -5.31 12.50 2.83
C GLN A 27 -5.23 11.34 1.83
N LEU A 28 -6.22 10.42 1.86
CA LEU A 28 -6.25 9.28 0.97
C LEU A 28 -6.31 9.70 -0.50
N LEU A 29 -7.14 10.69 -0.84
CA LEU A 29 -7.22 11.23 -2.20
C LEU A 29 -5.88 11.82 -2.66
N ALA A 30 -5.19 12.56 -1.79
CA ALA A 30 -3.89 13.13 -2.12
C ALA A 30 -2.84 12.04 -2.35
N LEU A 31 -2.79 11.03 -1.47
CA LEU A 31 -1.86 9.90 -1.59
C LEU A 31 -2.14 9.06 -2.85
N LEU A 32 -3.40 8.79 -3.18
CA LEU A 32 -3.76 8.06 -4.40
C LEU A 32 -3.30 8.79 -5.66
N LYS A 33 -3.50 10.12 -5.72
CA LYS A 33 -3.03 10.93 -6.85
C LYS A 33 -1.51 10.88 -6.98
N ALA A 34 -0.79 11.00 -5.87
CA ALA A 34 0.67 10.92 -5.86
C ALA A 34 1.16 9.52 -6.25
N ALA A 35 0.54 8.47 -5.72
CA ALA A 35 0.85 7.07 -6.03
C ALA A 35 0.66 6.76 -7.53
N LEU A 36 -0.44 7.21 -8.14
CA LEU A 36 -0.68 7.00 -9.57
C LEU A 36 0.29 7.77 -10.47
N ALA A 37 0.81 8.91 -10.01
CA ALA A 37 1.78 9.72 -10.73
C ALA A 37 3.23 9.22 -10.53
N HIS A 38 3.48 8.41 -9.51
CA HIS A 38 4.81 7.91 -9.17
C HIS A 38 5.30 6.89 -10.20
N ARG A 39 6.51 7.09 -10.71
CA ARG A 39 7.16 6.15 -11.63
C ARG A 39 8.01 5.19 -10.82
N GLY A 40 7.40 4.10 -10.39
CA GLY A 40 8.07 3.09 -9.57
C GLY A 40 7.09 2.20 -8.83
N THR A 41 7.60 1.37 -7.93
CA THR A 41 6.75 0.49 -7.12
C THR A 41 6.18 1.24 -5.93
N VAL A 42 4.85 1.29 -5.85
CA VAL A 42 4.10 1.96 -4.77
C VAL A 42 3.50 0.91 -3.84
N MET A 43 3.71 1.10 -2.52
CA MET A 43 2.89 0.48 -1.48
C MET A 43 2.02 1.57 -0.82
N LEU A 44 0.71 1.40 -0.88
CA LEU A 44 -0.24 2.26 -0.16
C LEU A 44 -1.10 1.41 0.77
N ASP A 45 -0.82 1.52 2.07
CA ASP A 45 -1.56 0.82 3.12
C ASP A 45 -2.79 1.63 3.52
N VAL A 46 -3.99 1.10 3.25
CA VAL A 46 -5.26 1.78 3.57
C VAL A 46 -5.97 0.99 4.66
N ILE A 47 -5.90 1.51 5.88
CA ILE A 47 -6.64 0.95 7.01
C ILE A 47 -8.12 1.20 6.77
N SER A 48 -8.91 0.12 6.72
CA SER A 48 -10.35 0.18 6.48
C SER A 48 -11.11 -0.73 7.45
N PRO A 49 -12.15 -0.22 8.13
CA PRO A 49 -12.99 -1.05 8.99
C PRO A 49 -13.82 -2.02 8.13
N CYS A 50 -13.93 -3.28 8.58
CA CYS A 50 -14.81 -4.29 7.97
C CYS A 50 -16.04 -4.49 8.85
N VAL A 51 -17.19 -3.99 8.41
CA VAL A 51 -18.46 -4.11 9.16
C VAL A 51 -19.10 -5.50 9.09
N THR A 52 -18.69 -6.34 8.13
CA THR A 52 -19.32 -7.64 7.87
C THR A 52 -18.72 -8.75 8.70
N PHE A 53 -17.40 -8.94 8.67
CA PHE A 53 -16.73 -10.02 9.39
C PHE A 53 -16.13 -9.57 10.72
N ASN A 54 -15.84 -8.27 10.87
CA ASN A 54 -15.43 -7.64 12.13
C ASN A 54 -14.56 -8.56 13.03
N ASP A 55 -13.40 -8.96 12.51
CA ASP A 55 -12.67 -10.16 12.97
C ASP A 55 -11.87 -9.91 14.26
N HIS A 56 -12.56 -9.97 15.40
CA HIS A 56 -11.96 -9.90 16.74
C HIS A 56 -12.50 -11.00 17.66
N GLU A 57 -11.80 -11.32 18.76
CA GLU A 57 -12.11 -12.47 19.66
C GLU A 57 -13.54 -12.47 20.23
N GLY A 58 -14.22 -11.33 20.27
CA GLY A 58 -15.60 -11.20 20.76
C GLY A 58 -16.67 -11.13 19.68
N SER A 59 -16.28 -11.21 18.41
CA SER A 59 -17.20 -11.07 17.28
C SER A 59 -17.81 -12.40 16.90
N THR A 60 -19.14 -12.47 16.91
CA THR A 60 -19.91 -13.58 16.34
C THR A 60 -19.83 -13.64 14.81
N LYS A 61 -19.07 -12.76 14.18
CA LYS A 61 -18.85 -12.73 12.73
C LYS A 61 -17.37 -12.92 12.34
N SER A 62 -16.50 -13.11 13.34
CA SER A 62 -15.09 -13.43 13.13
C SER A 62 -14.92 -14.75 12.41
N TYR A 63 -13.81 -14.91 11.68
CA TYR A 63 -13.49 -16.18 11.04
C TYR A 63 -13.37 -17.30 12.06
N ALA A 64 -12.77 -17.02 13.23
CA ALA A 64 -12.62 -17.99 14.31
C ALA A 64 -13.97 -18.46 14.85
N TYR A 65 -14.92 -17.54 15.09
CA TYR A 65 -16.27 -17.89 15.55
C TYR A 65 -17.01 -18.73 14.51
N ALA A 66 -17.00 -18.31 13.24
CA ALA A 66 -17.67 -19.04 12.17
C ALA A 66 -17.10 -20.46 12.00
N LYS A 67 -15.78 -20.61 12.12
CA LYS A 67 -15.11 -21.91 12.10
C LYS A 67 -15.45 -22.79 13.31
N ASP A 68 -15.53 -22.22 14.52
CA ASP A 68 -15.82 -22.98 15.74
C ASP A 68 -17.29 -23.39 15.86
N HIS A 69 -18.19 -22.70 15.15
CA HIS A 69 -19.64 -22.94 15.21
C HIS A 69 -20.22 -23.54 13.92
N ASP A 70 -19.37 -23.89 12.94
CA ASP A 70 -19.77 -24.37 11.60
C ASP A 70 -20.79 -23.45 10.90
N ASP A 71 -20.71 -22.14 11.16
CA ASP A 71 -21.61 -21.16 10.55
C ASP A 71 -21.23 -20.97 9.06
N PRO A 72 -22.17 -21.08 8.11
CA PRO A 72 -21.87 -20.92 6.69
C PRO A 72 -21.47 -19.47 6.38
N LEU A 73 -20.24 -19.25 5.90
CA LEU A 73 -19.73 -17.93 5.50
C LEU A 73 -20.49 -17.29 4.32
N GLU A 74 -21.27 -18.10 3.59
CA GLU A 74 -21.93 -17.73 2.33
C GLU A 74 -23.41 -17.38 2.49
N GLU A 75 -23.94 -17.29 3.72
CA GLU A 75 -25.34 -16.88 3.91
C GLU A 75 -25.54 -15.40 3.56
N VAL A 76 -26.63 -15.10 2.84
CA VAL A 76 -27.11 -13.74 2.56
C VAL A 76 -27.64 -13.14 3.87
N THR A 77 -26.71 -12.68 4.70
CA THR A 77 -27.00 -12.04 5.98
C THR A 77 -27.22 -10.55 5.79
N PHE A 78 -28.23 -10.01 6.48
CA PHE A 78 -28.47 -8.57 6.54
C PHE A 78 -27.28 -7.87 7.24
N VAL A 79 -26.55 -7.04 6.50
CA VAL A 79 -25.54 -6.14 7.07
C VAL A 79 -26.27 -4.85 7.46
N PRO A 80 -26.39 -4.54 8.77
CA PRO A 80 -27.03 -3.30 9.18
C PRO A 80 -26.23 -2.10 8.66
N PHE A 81 -26.92 -0.98 8.46
CA PHE A 81 -26.26 0.26 8.10
C PHE A 81 -25.38 0.75 9.25
N PHE A 82 -24.14 1.09 8.95
CA PHE A 82 -23.21 1.75 9.86
C PHE A 82 -22.87 3.13 9.29
N GLU A 83 -22.68 4.13 10.16
CA GLU A 83 -22.25 5.46 9.73
C GLU A 83 -20.77 5.45 9.31
N ASP A 84 -20.45 6.13 8.22
CA ASP A 84 -19.06 6.31 7.78
C ASP A 84 -18.23 6.99 8.88
N ILE A 85 -17.17 6.32 9.35
CA ILE A 85 -16.17 6.95 10.21
C ILE A 85 -15.38 7.94 9.36
N THR A 86 -15.59 9.24 9.58
CA THR A 86 -14.85 10.31 8.88
C THR A 86 -13.93 11.01 9.86
N VAL A 87 -12.67 11.23 9.47
CA VAL A 87 -11.69 11.96 10.29
C VAL A 87 -11.00 13.04 9.46
N ASP A 88 -10.72 14.16 10.12
CA ASP A 88 -9.96 15.27 9.56
C ASP A 88 -9.17 15.90 10.72
N TYR A 89 -7.84 15.87 10.62
CA TYR A 89 -6.94 16.24 11.71
C TYR A 89 -5.64 16.80 11.17
N GLU A 90 -5.04 17.73 11.92
CA GLU A 90 -3.88 18.51 11.49
C GLU A 90 -2.60 17.66 11.39
N PRO A 91 -1.69 17.98 10.45
CA PRO A 91 -0.37 17.34 10.39
C PRO A 91 0.37 17.39 11.73
N GLY A 92 1.08 16.30 12.06
CA GLY A 92 1.78 16.17 13.34
C GLY A 92 0.87 15.89 14.54
N THR A 93 -0.45 15.82 14.40
CA THR A 93 -1.35 15.46 15.50
C THR A 93 -1.76 13.99 15.47
N ALA A 94 -2.20 13.48 16.62
CA ALA A 94 -2.75 12.13 16.76
C ALA A 94 -4.26 12.20 16.95
N GLN A 95 -4.99 11.31 16.28
CA GLN A 95 -6.43 11.17 16.40
C GLN A 95 -6.75 9.74 16.84
N GLU A 96 -7.45 9.58 17.96
CA GLU A 96 -8.05 8.30 18.35
C GLU A 96 -9.35 8.12 17.56
N VAL A 97 -9.50 6.96 16.93
CA VAL A 97 -10.66 6.55 16.14
C VAL A 97 -11.25 5.31 16.77
N THR A 98 -12.49 5.43 17.25
CA THR A 98 -13.27 4.28 17.74
C THR A 98 -13.94 3.60 16.56
N MET A 99 -13.63 2.33 16.37
CA MET A 99 -14.21 1.48 15.33
C MET A 99 -15.62 1.02 15.73
N HIS A 100 -16.38 0.47 14.77
CA HIS A 100 -17.74 -0.02 15.02
C HIS A 100 -17.82 -1.15 16.06
N ASP A 101 -16.71 -1.84 16.30
CA ASP A 101 -16.57 -2.91 17.29
C ASP A 101 -16.12 -2.42 18.67
N GLY A 102 -15.93 -1.11 18.83
CA GLY A 102 -15.43 -0.50 20.05
C GLY A 102 -13.91 -0.55 20.22
N SER A 103 -13.19 -1.19 19.30
CA SER A 103 -11.72 -1.11 19.26
C SER A 103 -11.27 0.32 18.95
N LYS A 104 -10.07 0.67 19.40
CA LYS A 104 -9.51 2.01 19.28
C LYS A 104 -8.25 1.97 18.47
N LEU A 105 -8.16 2.83 17.47
CA LEU A 105 -6.99 2.98 16.64
C LEU A 105 -6.47 4.42 16.75
N VAL A 106 -5.17 4.59 16.98
CA VAL A 106 -4.55 5.92 17.06
C VAL A 106 -3.82 6.20 15.76
N LEU A 107 -4.34 7.15 14.98
CA LEU A 107 -3.74 7.61 13.74
C LEU A 107 -2.84 8.81 14.03
N LYS A 108 -1.57 8.74 13.66
CA LYS A 108 -0.60 9.83 13.83
C LYS A 108 -0.21 10.39 12.46
N LYS A 109 -0.72 11.57 12.10
CA LYS A 109 -0.34 12.22 10.85
C LYS A 109 1.09 12.70 10.95
N LEU A 110 1.90 12.39 9.93
CA LEU A 110 3.28 12.89 9.85
C LEU A 110 3.29 14.43 9.87
N GLU A 111 4.35 14.99 10.42
CA GLU A 111 4.55 16.45 10.52
C GLU A 111 4.80 17.06 9.12
N GLN A 112 4.56 18.36 8.94
CA GLN A 112 4.72 19.02 7.63
C GLN A 112 6.19 19.09 7.17
N ASP A 113 7.11 19.15 8.12
CA ASP A 113 8.56 19.21 7.91
C ASP A 113 9.21 17.82 7.89
N TYR A 114 8.40 16.75 7.87
CA TYR A 114 8.89 15.39 7.72
C TYR A 114 9.58 15.21 6.36
N ASP A 115 10.80 14.64 6.38
CA ASP A 115 11.55 14.28 5.18
C ASP A 115 11.23 12.82 4.78
N PRO A 116 10.46 12.59 3.71
CA PRO A 116 10.13 11.25 3.24
C PRO A 116 11.27 10.61 2.43
N THR A 117 12.38 11.31 2.18
CA THR A 117 13.52 10.75 1.42
C THR A 117 14.53 10.04 2.31
N ASP A 118 14.48 10.28 3.64
CA ASP A 118 15.31 9.56 4.61
C ASP A 118 14.73 8.17 4.92
N LYS A 119 15.28 7.15 4.24
CA LYS A 119 14.90 5.74 4.45
C LYS A 119 15.03 5.30 5.90
N ILE A 120 16.10 5.70 6.59
CA ILE A 120 16.35 5.29 7.98
C ILE A 120 15.40 6.04 8.92
N GLY A 121 15.16 7.32 8.65
CA GLY A 121 14.15 8.14 9.32
C GLY A 121 12.75 7.53 9.23
N ALA A 122 12.36 7.07 8.04
CA ALA A 122 11.07 6.41 7.80
C ALA A 122 10.91 5.12 8.63
N LEU A 123 11.89 4.23 8.58
CA LEU A 123 11.88 2.98 9.36
C LEU A 123 11.88 3.24 10.86
N LYS A 124 12.67 4.21 11.32
CA LYS A 124 12.69 4.64 12.72
C LYS A 124 11.31 5.14 13.14
N ARG A 125 10.68 5.99 12.33
CA ARG A 125 9.36 6.56 12.63
C ARG A 125 8.30 5.47 12.75
N LEU A 126 8.26 4.52 11.82
CA LEU A 126 7.33 3.38 11.84
C LEU A 126 7.51 2.54 13.11
N HIS A 127 8.74 2.22 13.49
CA HIS A 127 9.02 1.48 14.73
C HIS A 127 8.63 2.26 15.99
N GLU A 128 8.86 3.56 16.02
CA GLU A 128 8.49 4.42 17.16
C GLU A 128 6.97 4.54 17.33
N THR A 129 6.21 4.72 16.24
CA THR A 129 4.75 4.74 16.30
C THR A 129 4.18 3.39 16.71
N ALA A 130 4.70 2.29 16.15
CA ALA A 130 4.26 0.94 16.51
C ALA A 130 4.48 0.64 18.00
N ARG A 131 5.61 1.08 18.58
CA ARG A 131 5.88 0.96 20.02
C ARG A 131 4.88 1.71 20.91
N ARG A 132 4.27 2.77 20.40
CA ARG A 132 3.21 3.54 21.10
C ARG A 132 1.79 3.02 20.82
N GLY A 133 1.64 2.00 19.98
CA GLY A 133 0.32 1.54 19.53
C GLY A 133 -0.34 2.51 18.53
N GLU A 134 0.46 3.32 17.84
CA GLU A 134 0.03 4.30 16.86
C GLU A 134 0.36 3.84 15.44
N PHE A 135 -0.44 4.29 14.47
CA PHE A 135 -0.17 4.13 13.05
C PHE A 135 0.21 5.49 12.45
N ALA A 136 1.45 5.61 11.97
CA ALA A 136 1.87 6.77 11.16
C ALA A 136 1.04 6.85 9.87
N THR A 137 0.47 8.00 9.55
CA THR A 137 -0.30 8.25 8.33
C THR A 137 0.30 9.39 7.50
N GLY A 138 0.15 9.30 6.18
CA GLY A 138 0.74 10.21 5.21
C GLY A 138 1.73 9.51 4.28
N LEU A 139 2.56 10.32 3.61
CA LEU A 139 3.67 9.85 2.80
C LEU A 139 4.84 9.49 3.73
N ILE A 140 5.13 8.21 3.87
CA ILE A 140 6.13 7.69 4.81
C ILE A 140 7.51 7.68 4.17
N TYR A 141 7.60 7.25 2.91
CA TYR A 141 8.86 7.17 2.17
C TYR A 141 8.65 7.44 0.69
N ILE A 142 9.59 8.12 0.04
CA ILE A 142 9.68 8.28 -1.40
C ILE A 142 11.14 8.32 -1.86
N GLU A 143 11.43 7.67 -2.97
CA GLU A 143 12.75 7.61 -3.61
C GLU A 143 12.60 8.01 -5.09
N PRO A 144 12.62 9.32 -5.40
CA PRO A 144 12.30 9.82 -6.74
C PRO A 144 13.44 9.61 -7.76
N ASP A 145 14.68 9.46 -7.29
CA ASP A 145 15.87 9.40 -8.14
C ASP A 145 16.18 7.98 -8.66
N ARG A 146 15.35 6.99 -8.32
CA ARG A 146 15.56 5.60 -8.71
C ARG A 146 14.79 5.29 -9.98
N ASP A 147 15.53 4.83 -10.99
CA ASP A 147 14.99 4.39 -12.27
C ASP A 147 13.84 3.39 -12.06
N ASP A 148 12.77 3.57 -12.82
CA ASP A 148 11.64 2.64 -12.77
C ASP A 148 11.97 1.33 -13.51
N PHE A 149 11.16 0.29 -13.27
CA PHE A 149 11.44 -1.03 -13.83
C PHE A 149 11.43 -1.06 -15.37
N LEU A 150 10.65 -0.19 -16.02
CA LEU A 150 10.60 -0.09 -17.48
C LEU A 150 11.87 0.57 -18.01
N GLU A 151 12.36 1.61 -17.34
CA GLU A 151 13.65 2.26 -17.67
C GLU A 151 14.82 1.30 -17.51
N LEU A 152 14.86 0.53 -16.42
CA LEU A 152 15.87 -0.51 -16.19
C LEU A 152 15.86 -1.61 -17.27
N LEU A 153 14.67 -1.96 -17.77
CA LEU A 153 14.53 -2.92 -18.86
C LEU A 153 14.82 -2.32 -20.25
N ASN A 154 15.00 -1.01 -20.34
CA ASN A 154 15.19 -0.28 -21.59
C ASN A 154 14.13 -0.67 -22.65
N VAL A 155 12.87 -0.76 -22.21
CA VAL A 155 11.76 -1.09 -23.11
C VAL A 155 11.43 0.11 -24.00
N VAL A 156 10.86 -0.18 -25.17
CA VAL A 156 10.36 0.85 -26.07
C VAL A 156 9.06 1.46 -25.55
N ASP A 157 8.72 2.66 -26.03
CA ASP A 157 7.50 3.38 -25.63
C ASP A 157 6.21 2.66 -26.05
N GLU A 158 6.26 1.89 -27.14
CA GLU A 158 5.08 1.19 -27.61
C GLU A 158 4.78 -0.06 -26.76
N PRO A 159 3.49 -0.33 -26.43
CA PRO A 159 3.14 -1.52 -25.66
C PRO A 159 3.61 -2.80 -26.36
N LEU A 160 4.44 -3.59 -25.67
CA LEU A 160 4.97 -4.87 -26.17
C LEU A 160 3.87 -5.81 -26.66
N ALA A 161 2.69 -5.77 -26.02
CA ALA A 161 1.53 -6.58 -26.38
C ALA A 161 0.96 -6.29 -27.79
N THR A 162 1.28 -5.12 -28.36
CA THR A 162 0.77 -4.68 -29.66
C THR A 162 1.85 -4.57 -30.73
N LEU A 163 3.12 -4.81 -30.38
CA LEU A 163 4.20 -4.75 -31.35
C LEU A 163 4.07 -5.86 -32.40
N PRO A 164 4.28 -5.55 -33.69
CA PRO A 164 4.20 -6.54 -34.74
C PRO A 164 5.40 -7.51 -34.66
N LEU A 165 5.18 -8.76 -35.08
CA LEU A 165 6.15 -9.85 -34.92
C LEU A 165 7.48 -9.58 -35.62
N ASP A 166 7.47 -8.84 -36.72
CA ASP A 166 8.67 -8.43 -37.46
C ASP A 166 9.58 -7.47 -36.69
N ARG A 167 9.05 -6.71 -35.72
CA ARG A 167 9.85 -5.87 -34.81
C ARG A 167 10.40 -6.61 -33.61
N VAL A 168 9.68 -7.62 -33.10
CA VAL A 168 10.08 -8.37 -31.89
C VAL A 168 10.84 -9.66 -32.18
N ARG A 169 10.86 -10.11 -33.43
CA ARG A 169 11.56 -11.32 -33.88
C ARG A 169 12.71 -10.94 -34.81
N PRO A 170 13.97 -11.00 -34.34
CA PRO A 170 15.14 -10.81 -35.21
C PRO A 170 15.12 -11.79 -36.39
N GLY A 171 15.44 -11.27 -37.57
CA GLY A 171 15.56 -12.07 -38.80
C GLY A 171 16.78 -13.00 -38.76
N ARG A 172 16.91 -13.88 -39.77
CA ARG A 172 18.08 -14.77 -39.89
C ARG A 172 19.40 -14.01 -40.01
N GLU A 173 19.40 -12.89 -40.75
CA GLU A 173 20.58 -12.05 -40.95
C GLU A 173 21.15 -11.52 -39.61
N ALA A 174 20.27 -11.08 -38.70
CA ALA A 174 20.68 -10.62 -37.37
C ALA A 174 21.31 -11.75 -36.54
N LEU A 175 20.82 -12.99 -36.67
CA LEU A 175 21.42 -14.15 -36.02
C LEU A 175 22.80 -14.46 -36.61
N ASP A 176 22.93 -14.42 -37.93
CA ASP A 176 24.19 -14.69 -38.62
C ASP A 176 25.28 -13.66 -38.21
N GLU A 177 24.91 -12.38 -38.14
CA GLU A 177 25.81 -11.30 -37.67
C GLU A 177 26.29 -11.51 -36.22
N ILE A 178 25.38 -11.89 -35.31
CA ILE A 178 25.74 -12.22 -33.92
C ILE A 178 26.70 -13.41 -33.88
N MET A 179 26.44 -14.46 -34.66
CA MET A 179 27.28 -15.66 -34.69
C MET A 179 28.68 -15.38 -35.26
N GLU A 180 28.81 -14.48 -36.23
CA GLU A 180 30.11 -14.02 -36.73
C GLU A 180 30.86 -13.18 -35.71
N SER A 181 30.18 -12.31 -34.96
CA SER A 181 30.81 -11.48 -33.92
C SER A 181 31.43 -12.27 -32.76
N LEU A 182 31.04 -13.54 -32.60
CA LEU A 182 31.49 -14.45 -31.55
C LEU A 182 32.52 -15.50 -32.03
N ARG A 183 32.94 -15.44 -33.30
CA ARG A 183 33.99 -16.30 -33.88
C ARG A 183 35.39 -15.71 -33.71
#